data_AF-A0A182MLW7-F1
#
_entry.id   AF-A0A182MLW7-F1
#
_cell.length_a   1.000
_cell.length_b   1.000
_cell.length_c   1.000
_cell.angle_alpha   90.00
_cell.angle_beta   90.00
_cell.angle_gamma   90.00
#
_symmetry.space_group_name_H-M   'P 1'
#
loop_
_entity.id
_entity.type
_entity.pdbx_description
1 polymer ?
#
loop_
_entity_poly.entity_id
_entity_poly.type
_entity_poly.pdbx_seq_one_letter_code
_entity_poly.pdbx_strand_id
1 'polypeptide(L)'
;MRRIGLEIRKTLSTLNSSVPEAAAHTAVPKSESREFMAVFPDVVRDLTAYASKYDKNVATKWFVRALQYNVPQGKKNRGLACVLAYRMLARPEELTPENIRRAQYLGWAIEMVSERCWLNIRHQGD
;
A
#
# COMPACT_ATOMS: atom_id res chain seq x y z
N MET A 1 -19.13 28.86 55.56
CA MET A 1 -18.10 27.96 54.97
C MET A 1 -18.79 26.85 54.19
N ARG A 2 -18.81 26.89 52.86
CA ARG A 2 -19.18 25.74 52.01
C ARG A 2 -18.10 25.53 50.96
N ARG A 3 -17.55 24.31 50.96
CA ARG A 3 -16.41 23.86 50.16
C ARG A 3 -16.69 23.97 48.66
N ILE A 4 -15.62 24.28 47.95
CA ILE A 4 -15.49 24.49 46.51
C ILE A 4 -15.62 23.13 45.82
N GLY A 5 -16.73 22.88 45.13
CA GLY A 5 -16.88 21.81 44.16
C GLY A 5 -16.81 22.42 42.77
N LEU A 6 -15.59 22.64 42.27
CA LEU A 6 -15.34 23.19 40.95
C LEU A 6 -15.80 22.16 39.90
N GLU A 7 -16.76 22.57 39.09
CA GLU A 7 -17.36 21.79 38.00
C GLU A 7 -16.30 21.29 37.02
N ILE A 8 -16.07 19.96 37.00
CA ILE A 8 -15.32 19.26 35.95
C ILE A 8 -16.31 18.68 34.91
N ARG A 9 -17.41 19.39 34.62
CA ARG A 9 -18.30 19.00 33.52
C ARG A 9 -18.27 19.98 32.35
N LYS A 10 -17.61 19.47 31.30
CA LYS A 10 -17.97 19.59 29.89
C LYS A 10 -17.60 20.90 29.19
N THR A 11 -16.31 21.05 28.90
CA THR A 11 -15.83 21.80 27.71
C THR A 11 -15.18 20.86 26.69
N LEU A 12 -15.75 19.67 26.51
CA LEU A 12 -15.35 18.73 25.44
C LEU A 12 -15.96 19.10 24.06
N SER A 13 -16.78 20.14 23.97
CA SER A 13 -17.44 20.56 22.72
C SER A 13 -16.51 21.21 21.70
N THR A 14 -15.28 21.57 22.09
CA THR A 14 -14.34 22.29 21.21
C THR A 14 -13.30 21.37 20.55
N LEU A 15 -13.34 20.06 20.81
CA LEU A 15 -12.49 19.07 20.11
C LEU A 15 -13.24 18.32 19.01
N ASN A 16 -14.22 18.96 18.35
CA ASN A 16 -14.62 18.49 17.02
C ASN A 16 -13.62 19.04 16.01
N SER A 17 -12.38 18.55 16.04
CA SER A 17 -11.46 18.75 14.93
C SER A 17 -12.01 17.94 13.76
N SER A 18 -12.92 18.54 13.00
CA SER A 18 -13.22 18.07 11.65
C SER A 18 -11.89 18.03 10.92
N VAL A 19 -11.37 16.83 10.74
CA VAL A 19 -10.19 16.58 9.92
C VAL A 19 -10.44 17.28 8.59
N PRO A 20 -9.54 18.15 8.10
CA PRO A 20 -9.76 18.82 6.83
C PRO A 20 -10.01 17.75 5.76
N GLU A 21 -11.02 17.94 4.91
CA GLU A 21 -11.45 17.00 3.86
C GLU A 21 -10.25 16.39 3.09
N ALA A 22 -9.24 17.22 2.81
CA ALA A 22 -7.98 16.84 2.18
C ALA A 22 -7.18 15.78 2.98
N ALA A 23 -7.16 15.85 4.30
CA ALA A 23 -6.49 14.87 5.18
C ALA A 23 -7.30 13.57 5.32
N ALA A 24 -8.62 13.61 5.19
CA ALA A 24 -9.45 12.41 5.14
C ALA A 24 -9.12 11.56 3.90
N HIS A 25 -8.78 12.20 2.78
CA HIS A 25 -8.29 11.54 1.58
C HIS A 25 -6.82 11.14 1.63
N THR A 26 -6.03 11.62 2.60
CA THR A 26 -4.58 11.33 2.68
C THR A 26 -4.30 10.03 3.46
N ALA A 27 -5.19 9.64 4.37
CA ALA A 27 -5.05 8.40 5.13
C ALA A 27 -5.60 7.23 4.32
N VAL A 28 -4.71 6.36 3.83
CA VAL A 28 -5.13 5.12 3.17
C VAL A 28 -5.96 4.29 4.15
N PRO A 29 -7.23 4.00 3.84
CA PRO A 29 -8.06 3.15 4.69
C PRO A 29 -7.40 1.79 4.94
N LYS A 30 -7.55 1.24 6.14
CA LYS A 30 -7.02 -0.11 6.46
C LYS A 30 -7.60 -1.20 5.54
N SER A 31 -8.80 -0.99 4.99
CA SER A 31 -9.41 -1.87 3.98
C SER A 31 -8.63 -1.86 2.67
N GLU A 32 -8.27 -0.69 2.16
CA GLU A 32 -7.46 -0.52 0.94
C GLU A 32 -6.09 -1.18 1.05
N SER A 33 -5.44 -1.02 2.21
CA SER A 33 -4.17 -1.70 2.46
C SER A 33 -4.33 -3.23 2.42
N ARG A 34 -5.45 -3.76 2.93
CA ARG A 34 -5.74 -5.20 2.92
C ARG A 34 -6.04 -5.71 1.50
N GLU A 35 -6.84 -4.97 0.73
CA GLU A 35 -7.17 -5.29 -0.66
C GLU A 35 -5.91 -5.28 -1.54
N PHE A 36 -5.06 -4.26 -1.38
CA PHE A 36 -3.78 -4.19 -2.07
C PHE A 36 -2.88 -5.38 -1.74
N MET A 37 -2.80 -5.78 -0.46
CA MET A 37 -2.06 -6.97 -0.02
C MET A 37 -2.63 -8.28 -0.54
N ALA A 38 -3.95 -8.37 -0.75
CA ALA A 38 -4.59 -9.57 -1.26
C ALA A 38 -4.21 -9.88 -2.72
N VAL A 39 -3.80 -8.87 -3.50
CA VAL A 39 -3.35 -9.04 -4.89
C VAL A 39 -1.88 -9.50 -4.98
N PHE A 40 -1.09 -9.33 -3.91
CA PHE A 40 0.33 -9.66 -3.94
C PHE A 40 0.64 -11.13 -4.29
N PRO A 41 -0.06 -12.15 -3.75
CA PRO A 41 0.18 -13.54 -4.12
C PRO A 41 -0.06 -13.82 -5.61
N ASP A 42 -1.09 -13.19 -6.20
CA ASP A 42 -1.36 -13.31 -7.64
C ASP A 42 -0.21 -12.72 -8.46
N VAL A 43 0.27 -11.53 -8.07
CA VAL A 43 1.41 -10.87 -8.73
C VAL A 43 2.66 -11.75 -8.69
N VAL A 44 2.99 -12.32 -7.53
CA VAL A 44 4.15 -13.22 -7.38
C VAL A 44 3.99 -14.45 -8.27
N ARG A 45 2.79 -15.06 -8.31
CA ARG A 45 2.51 -16.20 -9.19
C ARG A 45 2.70 -15.85 -10.66
N ASP A 46 2.10 -14.76 -11.11
CA ASP A 46 2.12 -14.35 -12.51
C ASP A 46 3.54 -14.01 -12.98
N LEU A 47 4.31 -13.31 -12.13
CA LEU A 47 5.72 -13.02 -12.36
C LEU A 47 6.59 -14.28 -12.35
N THR A 48 6.35 -15.23 -11.45
CA THR A 48 7.08 -16.50 -11.40
C THR A 48 6.81 -17.34 -12.65
N ALA A 49 5.56 -17.40 -13.08
CA ALA A 49 5.15 -18.12 -14.29
C ALA A 49 5.77 -17.49 -15.54
N TYR A 50 5.84 -16.15 -15.59
CA TYR A 50 6.50 -15.44 -16.68
C TYR A 50 8.02 -15.65 -16.67
N ALA A 51 8.68 -15.46 -15.53
CA ALA A 51 10.14 -15.64 -15.39
C ALA A 51 10.58 -17.08 -15.73
N SER A 52 9.78 -18.08 -15.35
CA SER A 52 10.04 -19.50 -15.66
C SER A 52 10.03 -19.82 -17.16
N LYS A 53 9.46 -18.95 -18.01
CA LYS A 53 9.52 -19.09 -19.47
C LYS A 53 10.89 -18.70 -20.04
N TYR A 54 11.58 -17.76 -19.41
CA TYR A 54 12.85 -17.24 -19.88
C TYR A 54 14.04 -17.95 -19.25
N ASP A 55 13.95 -18.30 -17.96
CA ASP A 55 15.01 -19.03 -17.26
C ASP A 55 14.43 -19.92 -16.16
N LYS A 56 14.69 -21.22 -16.22
CA LYS A 56 14.19 -22.23 -15.26
C LYS A 56 15.08 -22.40 -14.03
N ASN A 57 16.20 -21.68 -13.98
CA ASN A 57 17.30 -22.01 -13.09
C ASN A 57 17.27 -21.20 -11.78
N VAL A 58 18.32 -20.41 -11.58
CA VAL A 58 18.71 -19.78 -10.31
C VAL A 58 18.19 -18.34 -10.24
N ALA A 59 18.19 -17.62 -11.37
CA ALA A 59 17.71 -16.24 -11.46
C ALA A 59 16.24 -16.11 -11.06
N THR A 60 15.36 -16.99 -11.55
CA THR A 60 13.93 -16.99 -11.19
C THR A 60 13.71 -17.27 -9.70
N LYS A 61 14.46 -18.21 -9.11
CA LYS A 61 14.37 -18.50 -7.66
C LYS A 61 14.82 -17.31 -6.81
N TRP A 62 15.92 -16.66 -7.19
CA TRP A 62 16.40 -15.46 -6.52
C TRP A 62 15.44 -14.29 -6.67
N PHE A 63 14.86 -14.11 -7.86
CA PHE A 63 13.86 -13.08 -8.12
C PHE A 63 12.62 -13.25 -7.24
N VAL A 64 12.08 -14.47 -7.13
CA VAL A 64 10.94 -14.76 -6.24
C VAL A 64 11.31 -14.52 -4.78
N ARG A 65 12.51 -14.93 -4.35
CA ARG A 65 12.99 -14.71 -2.98
C ARG A 65 13.15 -13.22 -2.67
N ALA A 66 13.70 -12.44 -3.59
CA ALA A 66 13.84 -11.00 -3.45
C ALA A 66 12.47 -10.29 -3.39
N LEU A 67 11.51 -10.71 -4.22
CA LEU A 67 10.14 -10.19 -4.17
C LEU A 67 9.47 -10.49 -2.83
N GLN A 68 9.50 -11.74 -2.38
CA GLN A 68 8.87 -12.16 -1.13
C GLN A 68 9.52 -11.52 0.10
N TYR A 69 10.82 -11.20 0.04
CA TYR A 69 11.53 -10.59 1.15
C TYR A 69 11.34 -9.07 1.19
N ASN A 70 11.54 -8.37 0.07
CA ASN A 70 11.58 -6.90 0.05
C ASN A 70 10.20 -6.25 0.00
N VAL A 71 9.27 -6.84 -0.73
CA VAL A 71 8.01 -6.20 -1.11
C VAL A 71 6.97 -6.16 0.03
N PRO A 72 6.76 -7.23 0.83
CA PRO A 72 5.78 -7.18 1.91
C PRO A 72 6.28 -6.49 3.19
N GLN A 73 7.59 -6.26 3.37
CA GLN A 73 8.14 -5.68 4.59
C GLN A 73 8.06 -4.13 4.65
N GLY A 74 7.60 -3.49 3.57
CA GLY A 74 7.42 -2.04 3.50
C GLY A 74 6.05 -1.55 3.98
N LYS A 75 5.97 -0.22 4.22
CA LYS A 75 4.70 0.51 4.45
C LYS A 75 3.82 0.58 3.20
N LYS A 76 4.38 0.30 2.02
CA LYS A 76 3.73 0.31 0.68
C LYS A 76 3.05 1.63 0.33
N ASN A 77 3.54 2.72 0.91
CA ASN A 77 2.93 4.04 0.75
C ASN A 77 2.93 4.49 -0.72
N ARG A 78 3.90 4.05 -1.53
CA ARG A 78 4.01 4.47 -2.94
C ARG A 78 3.00 3.71 -3.80
N GLY A 79 2.86 2.41 -3.58
CA GLY A 79 1.86 1.58 -4.24
C GLY A 79 0.43 1.97 -3.86
N LEU A 80 0.18 2.23 -2.57
CA LEU A 80 -1.12 2.68 -2.09
C LEU A 80 -1.47 4.09 -2.56
N ALA A 81 -0.49 5.00 -2.63
CA ALA A 81 -0.71 6.33 -3.21
C ALA A 81 -1.11 6.25 -4.69
N CYS A 82 -0.59 5.28 -5.45
CA CYS A 82 -0.98 5.07 -6.85
C CYS A 82 -2.46 4.66 -6.97
N VAL A 83 -2.91 3.71 -6.14
CA VAL A 83 -4.31 3.27 -6.13
C VAL A 83 -5.23 4.42 -5.72
N LEU A 84 -4.84 5.18 -4.69
CA LEU A 84 -5.58 6.35 -4.25
C LEU A 84 -5.66 7.43 -5.33
N ALA A 85 -4.54 7.73 -5.99
CA ALA A 85 -4.51 8.70 -7.09
C ALA A 85 -5.41 8.25 -8.24
N TYR A 86 -5.43 6.95 -8.57
CA TYR A 86 -6.36 6.42 -9.56
C TYR A 86 -7.82 6.65 -9.14
N ARG A 87 -8.16 6.43 -7.87
CA ARG A 87 -9.51 6.68 -7.36
C ARG A 87 -9.92 8.15 -7.37
N MET A 88 -8.97 9.06 -7.21
CA MET A 88 -9.23 10.50 -7.21
C MET A 88 -9.30 11.10 -8.62
N LEU A 89 -8.58 10.53 -9.59
CA LEU A 89 -8.45 11.09 -10.93
C LEU A 89 -9.36 10.40 -11.96
N ALA A 90 -9.71 9.13 -11.74
CA ALA A 90 -10.57 8.39 -12.67
C ALA A 90 -12.01 8.88 -12.60
N ARG A 91 -12.71 8.76 -13.74
CA ARG A 91 -14.14 9.09 -13.79
C ARG A 91 -14.96 8.04 -13.02
N PRO A 92 -16.13 8.40 -12.45
CA PRO A 92 -16.99 7.45 -11.72
C PRO A 92 -17.32 6.17 -12.51
N GLU A 93 -17.45 6.28 -13.84
CA GLU A 93 -17.77 5.16 -14.71
C GLU A 93 -16.59 4.20 -14.92
N GLU A 94 -15.37 4.68 -14.68
CA GLU A 94 -14.13 3.91 -14.83
C GLU A 94 -13.69 3.23 -13.53
N LEU A 95 -14.32 3.56 -12.39
CA LEU A 95 -14.12 2.97 -11.07
C LEU A 95 -14.72 1.56 -10.94
N THR A 96 -14.49 0.73 -11.98
CA THR A 96 -14.88 -0.68 -11.98
C THR A 96 -13.90 -1.50 -11.14
N PRO A 97 -14.33 -2.63 -10.55
CA PRO A 97 -13.45 -3.52 -9.79
C PRO A 97 -12.24 -4.00 -10.60
N GLU A 98 -12.41 -4.20 -11.92
CA GLU A 98 -11.32 -4.62 -12.81
C GLU A 98 -10.26 -3.53 -12.96
N ASN A 99 -10.67 -2.28 -13.15
CA ASN A 99 -9.74 -1.18 -13.29
C ASN A 99 -9.01 -0.84 -11.98
N ILE A 100 -9.72 -0.96 -10.84
CA ILE A 100 -9.10 -0.85 -9.52
C ILE A 100 -8.04 -1.96 -9.35
N ARG A 101 -8.35 -3.19 -9.76
CA ARG A 101 -7.37 -4.29 -9.75
C ARG A 101 -6.15 -3.97 -10.62
N ARG A 102 -6.34 -3.40 -11.81
CA ARG A 102 -5.22 -2.94 -12.68
C ARG A 102 -4.38 -1.86 -12.02
N ALA A 103 -5.00 -0.89 -11.34
CA ALA A 103 -4.30 0.13 -10.56
C ALA A 103 -3.49 -0.49 -9.40
N GLN A 104 -4.02 -1.54 -8.76
CA GLN A 104 -3.28 -2.30 -7.73
C GLN A 104 -2.07 -3.04 -8.32
N TYR A 105 -2.19 -3.66 -9.50
CA TYR A 105 -1.04 -4.24 -10.22
C TYR A 105 0.03 -3.19 -10.52
N LEU A 106 -0.36 -2.00 -10.97
CA LEU A 106 0.56 -0.89 -11.22
C LEU A 106 1.23 -0.40 -9.94
N GLY A 107 0.47 -0.28 -8.85
CA GLY A 107 1.01 0.06 -7.53
C GLY A 107 2.07 -0.94 -7.06
N TRP A 108 1.87 -2.24 -7.32
CA TRP A 108 2.89 -3.25 -7.03
C TRP A 108 4.13 -3.14 -7.91
N ALA A 109 3.97 -2.80 -9.20
CA ALA A 109 5.11 -2.55 -10.07
C ALA A 109 5.96 -1.36 -9.57
N ILE A 110 5.33 -0.29 -9.06
CA ILE A 110 6.02 0.86 -8.47
C ILE A 110 6.80 0.47 -7.21
N GLU A 111 6.22 -0.35 -6.34
CA GLU A 111 6.91 -0.86 -5.15
C GLU A 111 8.11 -1.74 -5.52
N MET A 112 8.03 -2.51 -6.61
CA MET A 112 9.16 -3.33 -7.11
C MET A 112 10.29 -2.49 -7.72
N VAL A 113 9.98 -1.41 -8.45
CA VAL A 113 10.97 -0.49 -9.02
C VAL A 113 11.63 0.37 -7.94
N SER A 114 11.00 0.48 -6.76
CA SER A 114 11.55 1.26 -5.66
C SER A 114 12.96 0.78 -5.25
N GLU A 115 13.85 1.76 -5.01
CA GLU A 115 15.29 1.54 -4.78
C GLU A 115 15.61 0.56 -3.64
N ARG A 116 14.67 0.33 -2.72
CA ARG A 116 14.83 -0.58 -1.60
C ARG A 116 14.85 -2.05 -2.01
N CYS A 117 14.15 -2.42 -3.10
CA CYS A 117 14.19 -3.77 -3.63
C CYS A 117 15.57 -4.08 -4.24
N TRP A 118 16.21 -3.08 -4.86
CA TRP A 118 17.51 -3.21 -5.53
C TRP A 118 18.71 -3.17 -4.59
N LEU A 119 18.67 -2.35 -3.53
CA LEU A 119 19.75 -2.27 -2.53
C LEU A 119 19.96 -3.59 -1.79
N ASN A 120 18.89 -4.33 -1.48
CA ASN A 120 18.98 -5.60 -0.77
C ASN A 120 19.49 -6.76 -1.65
N ILE A 121 19.27 -6.70 -2.97
CA ILE A 121 19.84 -7.67 -3.92
C ILE A 121 21.35 -7.48 -4.00
N ARG A 122 21.84 -6.23 -3.92
CA ARG A 122 23.26 -5.91 -4.01
C ARG A 122 24.07 -6.41 -2.80
N HIS A 123 23.46 -6.52 -1.61
CA HIS A 123 24.11 -7.00 -0.39
C HIS A 123 24.11 -8.54 -0.21
N GLN A 124 23.34 -9.30 -0.99
CA GLN A 124 23.33 -10.78 -0.91
C GLN A 124 24.24 -11.45 -1.94
N GLY A 125 24.96 -10.67 -2.76
CA GLY A 125 25.90 -11.15 -3.76
C GLY A 125 27.37 -11.08 -3.37
N ASP A 126 27.68 -10.58 -2.16
CA ASP A 126 29.03 -10.53 -1.56
C ASP A 126 29.20 -11.63 -0.50
#